data_AF-X1Q8I1-F1
#
_entry.id   AF-X1Q8I1-F1
#
_cell.length_a   1.000
_cell.length_b   1.000
_cell.length_c   1.000
_cell.angle_alpha   90.00
_cell.angle_beta   90.00
_cell.angle_gamma   90.00
#
_symmetry.space_group_name_H-M   'P 1'
#
loop_
_entity.id
_entity.type
_entity.pdbx_description
1 polymer ?
#
loop_
_entity_poly.entity_id
_entity_poly.type
_entity_poly.pdbx_seq_one_letter_code
_entity_poly.pdbx_strand_id
1 'polypeptide(L)'
;MKEERSPWHDVRPVDNLSYTTIEDLQGIIQSNWDIFDGYFHDQLTLIGRLKELEIPRNTIAHNRILEGSEIERLRLFAHDVFKCITPKT
;
A
#
# COMPACT_ATOMS: atom_id res chain seq x y z
N MET A 1 -9.34 -14.87 -21.82
CA MET A 1 -10.44 -14.23 -21.05
C MET A 1 -10.52 -12.79 -21.52
N LYS A 2 -11.61 -12.39 -22.20
CA LYS A 2 -11.84 -10.99 -22.60
C LYS A 2 -12.66 -10.35 -21.50
N GLU A 3 -12.03 -9.56 -20.64
CA GLU A 3 -12.78 -8.51 -19.92
C GLU A 3 -13.20 -7.51 -21.01
N GLU A 4 -14.43 -7.65 -21.49
CA GLU A 4 -15.00 -6.73 -22.47
C GLU A 4 -15.11 -5.34 -21.83
N ARG A 5 -14.55 -4.36 -22.55
CA ARG A 5 -14.45 -2.95 -22.15
C ARG A 5 -15.81 -2.39 -21.80
N SER A 6 -16.12 -2.31 -20.52
CA SER A 6 -17.27 -1.55 -20.04
C SER A 6 -16.88 -0.07 -20.03
N PRO A 7 -17.71 0.86 -20.53
CA PRO A 7 -17.41 2.31 -20.50
C PRO A 7 -17.15 2.87 -19.10
N TRP A 8 -17.55 2.12 -18.08
CA TRP A 8 -17.47 2.47 -16.65
C TRP A 8 -16.43 1.64 -15.89
N HIS A 9 -15.64 0.83 -16.61
CA HIS A 9 -14.61 -0.01 -16.03
C HIS A 9 -13.31 0.28 -16.78
N ASP A 10 -12.39 0.98 -16.12
CA ASP A 10 -11.04 1.12 -16.66
C ASP A 10 -10.44 -0.28 -16.85
N VAL A 11 -9.83 -0.48 -18.02
CA VAL A 11 -9.09 -1.70 -18.29
C VAL A 11 -7.91 -1.70 -17.33
N ARG A 12 -7.93 -2.60 -16.35
CA ARG A 12 -6.79 -2.77 -15.44
C ARG A 12 -5.53 -2.98 -16.28
N PRO A 13 -4.43 -2.27 -16.00
CA PRO A 13 -3.15 -2.57 -16.62
C PRO A 13 -2.84 -4.05 -16.38
N VAL A 14 -2.48 -4.78 -17.43
CA VAL A 14 -2.20 -6.22 -17.36
C VAL A 14 -0.79 -6.49 -16.80
N ASP A 15 -0.17 -5.50 -16.16
CA ASP A 15 1.17 -5.62 -15.60
C ASP A 15 1.16 -6.37 -14.26
N ASN A 16 2.29 -6.98 -13.93
CA ASN A 16 2.43 -7.76 -12.71
C ASN A 16 2.27 -6.91 -11.45
N LEU A 17 2.55 -5.60 -11.53
CA LEU A 17 2.40 -4.69 -10.40
C LEU A 17 0.93 -4.56 -9.99
N SER A 18 0.02 -4.61 -10.96
CA SER A 18 -1.42 -4.53 -10.71
C SER A 18 -1.99 -5.70 -9.89
N TYR A 19 -1.22 -6.78 -9.72
CA TYR A 19 -1.57 -7.95 -8.92
C TYR A 19 -0.79 -8.06 -7.60
N THR A 20 0.08 -7.10 -7.30
CA THR A 20 0.84 -7.12 -6.03
C THR A 20 -0.03 -6.76 -4.83
N THR A 21 0.23 -7.45 -3.73
CA THR A 21 -0.31 -7.16 -2.40
C THR A 21 0.63 -6.22 -1.63
N ILE A 22 0.16 -5.63 -0.52
CA ILE A 22 1.07 -4.82 0.32
C ILE A 22 2.16 -5.73 0.95
N GLU A 23 1.89 -7.02 1.13
CA GLU A 23 2.91 -8.00 1.55
C GLU A 23 3.99 -8.19 0.48
N ASP A 24 3.61 -8.33 -0.79
CA ASP A 24 4.57 -8.40 -1.90
C ASP A 24 5.42 -7.14 -1.96
N LEU A 25 4.80 -5.96 -1.82
CA LEU A 25 5.51 -4.68 -1.80
C LEU A 25 6.48 -4.59 -0.61
N GLN A 26 6.09 -5.06 0.57
CA GLN A 26 6.99 -5.15 1.72
C GLN A 26 8.21 -6.02 1.40
N GLY A 27 7.99 -7.21 0.84
CA GLY A 27 9.06 -8.13 0.47
C GLY A 27 10.01 -7.54 -0.58
N ILE A 28 9.46 -6.85 -1.58
CA ILE A 28 10.24 -6.15 -2.63
C ILE A 28 11.09 -5.03 -2.01
N ILE A 29 10.50 -4.17 -1.17
CA ILE A 29 11.21 -3.06 -0.52
C ILE A 29 12.29 -3.59 0.43
N GLN A 30 11.98 -4.64 1.20
CA GLN A 30 12.92 -5.23 2.14
C GLN A 30 14.15 -5.83 1.46
N SER A 31 13.90 -6.57 0.37
CA SER A 31 14.94 -7.30 -0.34
C SER A 31 15.84 -6.41 -1.21
N ASN A 32 15.41 -5.19 -1.53
CA ASN A 32 16.10 -4.28 -2.44
C ASN A 32 16.27 -2.88 -1.83
N TRP A 33 16.58 -2.81 -0.53
CA TRP A 33 16.60 -1.55 0.22
C TRP A 33 17.55 -0.50 -0.35
N ASP A 34 18.67 -0.94 -0.92
CA ASP A 34 19.66 -0.12 -1.61
C ASP A 34 19.07 0.70 -2.77
N ILE A 35 17.95 0.27 -3.34
CA ILE A 35 17.21 1.02 -4.37
C ILE A 35 16.26 2.05 -3.72
N PHE A 36 15.77 1.75 -2.52
CA PHE A 36 14.70 2.47 -1.84
C PHE A 36 15.18 3.47 -0.77
N ASP A 37 16.41 3.34 -0.28
CA ASP A 37 16.98 4.19 0.78
C ASP A 37 17.11 5.67 0.39
N GLY A 38 17.21 5.96 -0.91
CA GLY A 38 17.15 7.33 -1.45
C GLY A 38 15.74 7.95 -1.45
N TYR A 39 14.69 7.13 -1.33
CA TYR A 39 13.29 7.56 -1.35
C TYR A 39 12.63 7.52 0.03
N PHE A 40 13.15 6.69 0.92
CA PHE A 40 12.61 6.49 2.26
C PHE A 40 13.72 6.50 3.30
N HIS A 41 13.51 7.18 4.43
CA HIS A 41 14.57 7.34 5.45
C HIS A 41 14.63 6.22 6.49
N ASP A 42 13.55 5.46 6.69
CA ASP A 42 13.49 4.37 7.68
C ASP A 42 12.70 3.16 7.14
N GLN A 43 13.44 2.10 6.82
CA GLN A 43 12.88 0.84 6.34
C GLN A 43 11.97 0.18 7.36
N LEU A 44 12.40 0.10 8.62
CA LEU A 44 11.70 -0.65 9.65
C LEU A 44 10.35 -0.01 9.95
N THR A 45 10.34 1.32 10.09
CA THR A 45 9.11 2.08 10.30
C THR A 45 8.18 1.96 9.10
N LEU A 46 8.69 2.11 7.87
CA LEU A 46 7.87 1.97 6.66
C LEU A 46 7.20 0.60 6.58
N ILE A 47 7.95 -0.49 6.73
CA ILE A 47 7.42 -1.84 6.65
C ILE A 47 6.41 -2.11 7.76
N GLY A 48 6.70 -1.66 8.99
CA GLY A 48 5.75 -1.74 10.10
C GLY A 48 4.43 -1.05 9.77
N ARG A 49 4.47 0.15 9.20
CA ARG A 49 3.24 0.88 8.81
C ARG A 49 2.50 0.25 7.64
N LEU A 50 3.20 -0.27 6.64
CA LEU A 50 2.58 -1.01 5.53
C LEU A 50 1.85 -2.26 6.04
N LYS A 51 2.43 -2.99 6.99
CA LYS A 51 1.78 -4.14 7.64
C LYS A 51 0.51 -3.74 8.40
N GLU A 52 0.54 -2.63 9.12
CA GLU A 52 -0.65 -2.13 9.84
C GLU A 52 -1.76 -1.64 8.90
N LEU A 53 -1.41 -1.12 7.71
CA LEU A 53 -2.36 -0.70 6.68
C LEU A 53 -3.08 -1.85 5.97
N GLU A 54 -2.46 -3.04 5.93
CA GLU A 54 -3.03 -4.25 5.32
C GLU A 54 -4.35 -4.66 6.01
N ILE A 55 -4.43 -4.49 7.34
CA ILE A 55 -5.60 -4.86 8.15
C ILE A 55 -6.86 -4.08 7.71
N PRO A 56 -6.92 -2.73 7.80
CA PRO A 56 -8.10 -1.98 7.40
C PRO A 56 -8.38 -2.10 5.90
N ARG A 57 -7.35 -2.24 5.06
CA ARG A 57 -7.50 -2.49 3.62
C ARG A 57 -8.26 -3.79 3.36
N ASN A 58 -7.93 -4.86 4.08
CA ASN A 58 -8.59 -6.15 3.95
C ASN A 58 -10.02 -6.16 4.50
N THR A 59 -10.31 -5.36 5.52
CA THR A 59 -11.69 -5.13 5.98
C THR A 59 -12.53 -4.47 4.87
N ILE A 60 -12.02 -3.40 4.26
CA ILE A 60 -12.71 -2.69 3.17
C ILE A 60 -12.89 -3.61 1.95
N ALA A 61 -11.85 -4.36 1.55
CA ALA A 61 -11.90 -5.25 0.40
C ALA A 61 -12.93 -6.39 0.55
N HIS A 62 -13.22 -6.80 1.78
CA HIS A 62 -14.29 -7.76 2.10
C HIS A 62 -15.65 -7.09 2.34
N ASN A 63 -15.85 -5.84 1.91
CA ASN A 63 -17.07 -5.05 2.06
C ASN A 63 -17.54 -4.91 3.51
N ARG A 64 -16.61 -4.87 4.46
CA ARG A 64 -16.90 -4.67 5.89
C ARG A 64 -16.68 -3.20 6.26
N ILE A 65 -17.44 -2.75 7.26
CA ILE A 65 -17.35 -1.38 7.80
C ILE A 65 -16.19 -1.33 8.80
N LEU A 66 -15.37 -0.28 8.69
CA LEU A 66 -14.38 0.05 9.72
C LEU A 66 -15.07 0.83 10.85
N GLU A 67 -14.77 0.47 12.08
CA GLU A 67 -15.17 1.26 13.24
C GLU A 67 -14.44 2.61 13.27
N GLY A 68 -15.00 3.60 13.98
CA GLY A 68 -14.40 4.94 14.08
C GLY A 68 -12.95 4.91 14.59
N SER A 69 -12.64 4.01 15.52
CA SER A 69 -11.27 3.84 16.04
C SER A 69 -10.31 3.26 15.00
N GLU A 70 -10.79 2.40 14.10
CA GLU A 70 -10.00 1.82 13.01
C GLU A 70 -9.73 2.85 11.91
N ILE A 71 -10.71 3.72 11.63
CA ILE A 71 -10.53 4.85 10.70
C ILE A 71 -9.43 5.79 11.20
N GLU A 72 -9.42 6.09 12.50
CA GLU A 72 -8.40 6.96 13.07
C GLU A 72 -7.00 6.32 13.03
N ARG A 73 -6.91 5.01 13.30
CA ARG A 73 -5.66 4.26 13.11
C ARG A 73 -5.19 4.25 11.66
N LEU A 74 -6.10 4.02 10.71
CA LEU A 74 -5.81 4.07 9.27
C LEU A 74 -5.21 5.42 8.87
N ARG A 75 -5.79 6.54 9.34
CA ARG A 75 -5.26 7.89 9.08
C ARG A 75 -3.86 8.06 9.65
N LEU A 76 -3.65 7.63 10.89
CA LEU A 76 -2.34 7.70 11.55
C LEU A 76 -1.28 6.91 10.78
N PHE A 77 -1.57 5.67 10.41
CA PHE A 77 -0.63 4.82 9.69
C PHE A 77 -0.32 5.36 8.30
N ALA A 78 -1.33 5.84 7.56
CA ALA A 78 -1.13 6.47 6.27
C ALA A 78 -0.24 7.71 6.38
N HIS A 79 -0.52 8.58 7.36
CA HIS A 79 0.31 9.75 7.64
C HIS A 79 1.76 9.39 7.99
N ASP A 80 1.97 8.33 8.77
CA ASP A 80 3.33 7.88 9.10
C ASP A 80 4.06 7.29 7.89
N VAL A 81 3.37 6.61 6.96
CA VAL A 81 3.96 6.22 5.67
C VAL A 81 4.40 7.45 4.87
N PHE A 82 3.57 8.50 4.79
CA PHE A 82 3.95 9.73 4.10
C PHE A 82 5.16 10.41 4.75
N LYS A 83 5.25 10.36 6.08
CA LYS A 83 6.43 10.85 6.80
C LYS A 83 7.69 10.07 6.47
N CYS A 84 7.59 8.79 6.09
CA CYS A 84 8.75 7.98 5.69
C CYS A 84 9.35 8.42 4.36
N ILE A 85 8.62 9.18 3.53
CA ILE A 85 9.07 9.63 2.22
C ILE A 85 10.10 10.76 2.39
N THR A 86 11.27 10.57 1.81
CA THR A 86 12.31 11.60 1.75
C THR A 86 11.86 12.72 0.80
N PRO A 87 11.86 13.99 1.22
CA PRO A 87 11.59 15.10 0.32
C PRO A 87 12.63 15.12 -0.80
N LYS A 88 12.21 15.17 -2.07
CA LYS A 88 13.14 15.43 -3.17
C LYS A 88 13.66 16.86 -3.03
N THR A 89 14.95 17.00 -2.73
CA THR A 89 15.71 18.25 -2.77
C THR A 89 15.95 18.71 -4.21
#